data_AF-A0A835VPD3-F1
#
_entry.id   AF-A0A835VPD3-F1
#
_cell.length_a   1.000
_cell.length_b   1.000
_cell.length_c   1.000
_cell.angle_alpha   90.00
_cell.angle_beta   90.00
_cell.angle_gamma   90.00
#
_symmetry.space_group_name_H-M   'P 1'
#
loop_
_entity.id
_entity.type
_entity.pdbx_description
1 polymer ?
#
loop_
_entity_poly.entity_id
_entity_poly.type
_entity_poly.pdbx_seq_one_letter_code
_entity_poly.pdbx_strand_id
1 'polypeptide(L)'
;MNLSLLVFPFDEINSTYFVSVTVPPSLIQGPAVEFWILAVTKDGVTQESKHHIIGIKPDYAVSGTIVMNSAISQAQGTILRPSAYVTNTATGPIYGTINLLVDGKMVYSEQDLFEPGVTSKDLKWIIPKSQSQSRYDLETTLEMYDLTYSTSKITFNTFSRTEIIPISEQVHIRSITDEFGNVLARPALLYSSNNMGENFRFQVTAPDGTCIIGSESGCIVKESTRSLRGGLESVEINGQTFRVKYSGPDNPLERFSITSATPIFGNWNVELVDLGVFGQTASAQQEGWIKVKYRTEHTPSIIVSSE
;
A
#
# COMPACT_ATOMS: atom_id res chain seq x y z
N MET A 1 -18.84 -15.59 -46.54
CA MET A 1 -18.06 -15.42 -45.29
C MET A 1 -18.78 -16.19 -44.22
N ASN A 2 -18.40 -17.44 -43.96
CA ASN A 2 -19.06 -18.26 -42.94
C ASN A 2 -18.04 -18.61 -41.86
N LEU A 3 -18.45 -18.46 -40.61
CA LEU A 3 -17.77 -19.07 -39.47
C LEU A 3 -17.99 -20.58 -39.57
N SER A 4 -16.94 -21.38 -39.35
CA SER A 4 -17.09 -22.83 -39.22
C SER A 4 -17.04 -23.21 -37.75
N LEU A 5 -18.13 -23.81 -37.27
CA LEU A 5 -18.31 -24.24 -35.89
C LEU A 5 -18.20 -25.76 -35.80
N LEU A 6 -17.38 -26.25 -34.88
CA LEU A 6 -17.28 -27.65 -34.51
C LEU A 6 -17.64 -27.80 -33.02
N VAL A 7 -18.56 -28.71 -32.72
CA VAL A 7 -18.97 -29.03 -31.35
C VAL A 7 -18.80 -30.53 -31.14
N PHE A 8 -18.04 -30.92 -30.12
CA PHE A 8 -17.82 -32.32 -29.77
C PHE A 8 -18.03 -32.53 -28.26
N PRO A 9 -18.60 -33.68 -27.85
CA PRO A 9 -18.78 -33.99 -26.44
C PRO A 9 -17.42 -34.11 -25.75
N PHE A 10 -17.34 -33.69 -24.50
CA PHE A 10 -16.19 -33.97 -23.65
C PHE A 10 -16.35 -35.37 -23.06
N ASP A 11 -15.49 -36.29 -23.49
CA ASP A 11 -15.68 -37.74 -23.28
C ASP A 11 -15.81 -38.18 -21.81
N GLU A 12 -15.41 -37.35 -20.84
CA GLU A 12 -15.46 -37.65 -19.41
C GLU A 12 -16.66 -37.03 -18.67
N ILE A 13 -17.38 -36.09 -19.28
CA ILE A 13 -18.49 -35.36 -18.63
C ILE A 13 -19.67 -35.19 -19.60
N ASN A 14 -20.77 -35.91 -19.33
CA ASN A 14 -22.00 -35.95 -20.15
C ASN A 14 -22.72 -34.60 -20.37
N SER A 15 -22.23 -33.51 -19.78
CA SER A 15 -22.80 -32.17 -19.86
C SER A 15 -21.78 -31.11 -20.30
N THR A 16 -20.62 -31.52 -20.78
CA THR A 16 -19.57 -30.60 -21.25
C THR A 16 -19.30 -30.86 -22.72
N TYR A 17 -19.18 -29.78 -23.48
CA TYR A 17 -18.88 -29.82 -24.91
C TYR A 17 -17.69 -28.91 -25.19
N PHE A 18 -16.80 -29.35 -26.06
CA PHE A 18 -15.82 -28.48 -26.67
C PHE A 18 -16.41 -27.82 -27.90
N VAL A 19 -16.16 -26.52 -28.00
CA VAL A 19 -16.61 -25.67 -29.08
C VAL A 19 -15.37 -25.08 -29.73
N SER A 20 -15.18 -25.32 -31.02
CA SER A 20 -14.09 -24.75 -31.82
C SER A 20 -14.69 -23.97 -32.99
N VAL A 21 -14.22 -22.75 -33.19
CA VAL A 21 -14.65 -21.86 -34.27
C VAL A 21 -13.46 -21.44 -35.09
N THR A 22 -13.54 -21.58 -36.41
CA THR A 22 -12.58 -20.97 -37.34
C THR A 22 -13.17 -19.70 -37.91
N VAL A 23 -12.46 -18.59 -37.69
CA VAL A 23 -12.84 -17.26 -38.17
C VAL A 23 -12.01 -16.93 -39.41
N PRO A 24 -12.62 -16.62 -40.57
CA PRO A 24 -11.86 -16.21 -41.75
C PRO A 24 -11.17 -14.86 -41.51
N PRO A 25 -9.93 -14.64 -42.02
CA PRO A 25 -9.19 -13.41 -41.81
C PRO A 25 -9.93 -12.14 -42.23
N SER A 26 -10.83 -12.23 -43.20
CA SER A 26 -11.63 -11.09 -43.67
C SER A 26 -12.68 -10.59 -42.69
N LEU A 27 -12.99 -11.35 -41.62
CA LEU A 27 -13.83 -10.93 -40.50
C LEU A 27 -13.01 -10.40 -39.32
N ILE A 28 -11.68 -10.41 -39.43
CA ILE A 28 -10.74 -9.99 -38.39
C ILE A 28 -10.07 -8.70 -38.87
N GLN A 29 -10.37 -7.58 -38.22
CA GLN A 29 -9.73 -6.29 -38.53
C GLN A 29 -9.05 -5.75 -37.28
N GLY A 30 -7.86 -5.18 -37.45
CA GLY A 30 -7.15 -4.51 -36.38
C GLY A 30 -7.85 -3.22 -35.94
N PRO A 31 -7.41 -2.63 -34.82
CA PRO A 31 -6.28 -3.05 -33.99
C PRO A 31 -6.60 -4.14 -32.94
N ALA A 32 -7.89 -4.45 -32.72
CA ALA A 32 -8.31 -5.50 -31.80
C ALA A 32 -9.69 -6.05 -32.19
N VAL A 33 -9.94 -7.31 -31.85
CA VAL A 33 -11.25 -7.95 -31.97
C VAL A 33 -11.69 -8.47 -30.63
N GLU A 34 -12.87 -8.03 -30.19
CA GLU A 34 -13.59 -8.59 -29.07
C GLU A 34 -14.44 -9.78 -29.52
N PHE A 35 -14.43 -10.87 -28.76
CA PHE A 35 -15.24 -12.05 -29.01
C PHE A 35 -15.78 -12.65 -27.72
N TRP A 36 -16.95 -13.26 -27.81
CA TRP A 36 -17.60 -14.01 -26.75
C TRP A 36 -18.47 -15.10 -27.35
N ILE A 37 -18.88 -16.06 -26.52
CA ILE A 37 -19.76 -17.17 -26.89
C ILE A 37 -21.14 -16.87 -26.33
N LEU A 38 -22.16 -16.81 -27.20
CA LEU A 38 -23.56 -16.79 -26.82
C LEU A 38 -24.15 -18.20 -27.01
N ALA A 39 -24.52 -18.85 -25.90
CA ALA A 39 -25.23 -20.11 -25.91
C ALA A 39 -26.74 -19.86 -25.87
N VAL A 40 -27.49 -20.49 -26.78
CA VAL A 40 -28.96 -20.43 -26.83
C VAL A 40 -29.51 -21.85 -26.81
N THR A 41 -30.32 -22.17 -25.82
CA THR A 41 -30.99 -23.47 -25.71
C THR A 41 -32.20 -23.55 -26.64
N LYS A 42 -32.72 -24.78 -26.85
CA LYS A 42 -33.95 -24.99 -27.64
C LYS A 42 -35.16 -24.25 -27.05
N ASP A 43 -35.18 -24.06 -25.73
CA ASP A 43 -36.26 -23.36 -25.01
C ASP A 43 -36.08 -21.84 -24.98
N GLY A 44 -35.08 -21.30 -25.69
CA GLY A 44 -34.81 -19.87 -25.80
C GLY A 44 -34.04 -19.26 -24.63
N VAL A 45 -33.56 -20.08 -23.68
CA VAL A 45 -32.67 -19.60 -22.60
C VAL A 45 -31.31 -19.23 -23.19
N THR A 46 -30.82 -18.04 -22.88
CA THR A 46 -29.53 -17.51 -23.34
C THR A 46 -28.51 -17.41 -22.21
N GLN A 47 -27.23 -17.63 -22.52
CA GLN A 47 -26.11 -17.41 -21.61
C GLN A 47 -24.89 -16.92 -22.39
N GLU A 48 -24.19 -15.91 -21.85
CA GLU A 48 -22.98 -15.34 -22.45
C GLU A 48 -21.73 -15.77 -21.68
N SER A 49 -20.63 -15.98 -22.41
CA SER A 49 -19.31 -16.11 -21.81
C SER A 49 -18.76 -14.75 -21.37
N LYS A 50 -17.58 -14.78 -20.74
CA LYS A 50 -16.77 -13.57 -20.64
C LYS A 50 -16.40 -13.09 -22.04
N HIS A 51 -16.29 -11.79 -22.18
CA HIS A 51 -15.74 -11.16 -23.36
C HIS A 51 -14.22 -11.25 -23.32
N HIS A 52 -13.62 -11.54 -24.47
CA HIS A 52 -12.19 -11.68 -24.66
C HIS A 52 -11.75 -10.77 -25.79
N ILE A 53 -10.57 -10.16 -25.67
CA ILE A 53 -10.03 -9.26 -26.69
C ILE A 53 -8.70 -9.84 -27.18
N ILE A 54 -8.52 -9.88 -28.49
CA ILE A 54 -7.25 -10.22 -29.14
C ILE A 54 -6.77 -9.01 -29.93
N GLY A 55 -5.52 -8.62 -29.71
CA GLY A 55 -4.85 -7.62 -30.54
C GLY A 55 -4.53 -8.17 -31.92
N ILE A 56 -4.88 -7.41 -32.96
CA ILE A 56 -4.57 -7.74 -34.35
C ILE A 56 -3.74 -6.61 -34.91
N LYS A 57 -2.53 -6.94 -35.35
CA LYS A 57 -1.60 -5.95 -35.90
C LYS A 57 -2.27 -5.22 -37.07
N PRO A 58 -2.38 -3.89 -37.02
CA PRO A 58 -3.01 -3.11 -38.08
C PRO A 58 -2.14 -3.08 -39.34
N ASP A 59 -2.71 -2.58 -40.43
CA ASP A 59 -2.04 -2.39 -41.72
C ASP A 59 -1.20 -1.11 -41.79
N TYR A 60 -1.31 -0.21 -40.80
CA TYR A 60 -0.45 0.95 -40.62
C TYR A 60 0.73 0.67 -39.69
N ALA A 61 1.75 1.52 -39.78
CA ALA A 61 2.93 1.45 -38.92
C ALA A 61 2.54 1.70 -37.45
N VAL A 62 2.97 0.78 -36.58
CA VAL A 62 2.78 0.85 -35.13
C VAL A 62 4.03 1.45 -34.50
N SER A 63 3.86 2.49 -33.70
CA SER A 63 4.95 3.09 -32.93
C SER A 63 4.41 3.78 -31.68
N GLY A 64 5.17 3.70 -30.60
CA GLY A 64 4.85 4.41 -29.38
C GLY A 64 5.98 4.39 -28.37
N THR A 65 5.72 5.00 -27.22
CA THR A 65 6.66 5.04 -26.08
C THR A 65 5.89 4.90 -24.78
N ILE A 66 6.60 4.56 -23.70
CA ILE A 66 6.03 4.51 -22.36
C ILE A 66 6.88 5.32 -21.38
N VAL A 67 6.21 6.00 -20.46
CA VAL A 67 6.81 6.73 -19.34
C VAL A 67 6.15 6.28 -18.05
N MET A 68 6.92 6.01 -17.00
CA MET A 68 6.42 5.71 -15.67
C MET A 68 6.71 6.88 -14.72
N ASN A 69 5.70 7.31 -13.97
CA ASN A 69 5.82 8.24 -12.87
C ASN A 69 5.48 7.52 -11.56
N SER A 70 6.42 7.45 -10.61
CA SER A 70 6.21 6.73 -9.35
C SER A 70 6.85 7.43 -8.16
N ALA A 71 6.28 7.19 -6.98
CA ALA A 71 6.99 7.44 -5.73
C ALA A 71 8.21 6.51 -5.62
N ILE A 72 9.22 6.96 -4.86
CA ILE A 72 10.46 6.21 -4.60
C ILE A 72 10.46 5.52 -3.24
N SER A 73 9.48 5.80 -2.39
CA SER A 73 9.33 5.08 -1.14
C SER A 73 7.89 5.04 -0.66
N GLN A 74 7.52 3.95 0.03
CA GLN A 74 6.21 3.85 0.66
C GLN A 74 6.20 2.80 1.78
N ALA A 75 5.25 2.94 2.71
CA ALA A 75 5.07 2.01 3.79
C ALA A 75 4.59 0.62 3.30
N GLN A 76 5.12 -0.43 3.90
CA GLN A 76 4.72 -1.81 3.61
C GLN A 76 3.25 -2.09 3.95
N GLY A 77 2.65 -3.04 3.24
CA GLY A 77 1.23 -3.37 3.36
C GLY A 77 0.28 -2.29 2.83
N THR A 78 0.80 -1.33 2.06
CA THR A 78 0.00 -0.33 1.34
C THR A 78 0.05 -0.60 -0.17
N ILE A 79 -0.74 0.15 -0.95
CA ILE A 79 -0.80 -0.01 -2.40
C ILE A 79 0.02 1.12 -3.04
N LEU A 80 1.08 0.77 -3.77
CA LEU A 80 1.77 1.70 -4.67
C LEU A 80 0.92 1.88 -5.93
N ARG A 81 0.79 3.13 -6.39
CA ARG A 81 0.05 3.47 -7.62
C ARG A 81 0.92 4.32 -8.57
N PRO A 82 1.85 3.70 -9.30
CA PRO A 82 2.57 4.39 -10.36
C PRO A 82 1.60 4.76 -11.49
N SER A 83 1.84 5.88 -12.15
CA SER A 83 1.11 6.24 -13.38
C SER A 83 2.00 5.94 -14.59
N ALA A 84 1.47 5.18 -15.53
CA ALA A 84 2.07 4.98 -16.84
C ALA A 84 1.45 5.94 -17.86
N TYR A 85 2.28 6.52 -18.72
CA TYR A 85 1.85 7.35 -19.84
C TYR A 85 2.33 6.68 -21.13
N VAL A 86 1.38 6.17 -21.90
CA VAL A 86 1.63 5.57 -23.21
C VAL A 86 1.43 6.64 -24.26
N THR A 87 2.43 6.87 -25.10
CA THR A 87 2.31 7.76 -26.26
C THR A 87 2.19 6.91 -27.51
N ASN A 88 1.02 6.90 -28.13
CA ASN A 88 0.80 6.32 -29.45
C ASN A 88 1.14 7.38 -30.52
N THR A 89 2.12 7.10 -31.37
CA THR A 89 2.53 7.96 -32.49
C THR A 89 2.09 7.44 -33.86
N ALA A 90 1.40 6.30 -33.90
CA ALA A 90 0.80 5.77 -35.12
C ALA A 90 -0.38 6.63 -35.59
N THR A 91 -0.77 6.40 -36.85
CA THR A 91 -1.92 7.08 -37.47
C THR A 91 -3.27 6.58 -36.98
N GLY A 92 -3.29 5.49 -36.22
CA GLY A 92 -4.52 4.87 -35.71
C GLY A 92 -4.31 4.22 -34.33
N PRO A 93 -5.39 3.69 -33.73
CA PRO A 93 -5.35 3.10 -32.41
C PRO A 93 -4.43 1.87 -32.32
N ILE A 94 -3.83 1.62 -31.15
CA ILE A 94 -2.95 0.48 -30.91
C ILE A 94 -3.49 -0.33 -29.74
N TYR A 95 -3.65 -1.63 -29.91
CA TYR A 95 -3.90 -2.53 -28.79
C TYR A 95 -2.59 -2.97 -28.17
N GLY A 96 -2.50 -2.92 -26.83
CA GLY A 96 -1.31 -3.34 -26.12
C GLY A 96 -1.57 -3.69 -24.67
N THR A 97 -0.53 -4.22 -24.03
CA THR A 97 -0.55 -4.60 -22.61
C THR A 97 0.50 -3.78 -21.87
N ILE A 98 0.10 -3.15 -20.76
CA ILE A 98 1.01 -2.49 -19.83
C ILE A 98 1.24 -3.42 -18.64
N ASN A 99 2.50 -3.69 -18.30
CA ASN A 99 2.87 -4.49 -17.14
C ASN A 99 3.69 -3.68 -16.15
N LEU A 100 3.42 -3.84 -14.86
CA LEU A 100 4.31 -3.37 -13.79
C LEU A 100 5.16 -4.55 -13.30
N LEU A 101 6.47 -4.38 -13.31
CA LEU A 101 7.43 -5.36 -12.82
C LEU A 101 8.09 -4.85 -11.54
N VAL A 102 8.27 -5.76 -10.60
CA VAL A 102 8.99 -5.56 -9.33
C VAL A 102 10.06 -6.64 -9.26
N ASP A 103 11.32 -6.25 -9.25
CA ASP A 103 12.48 -7.15 -9.33
C ASP A 103 12.39 -8.13 -10.52
N GLY A 104 11.90 -7.64 -11.66
CA GLY A 104 11.68 -8.43 -12.87
C GLY A 104 10.45 -9.35 -12.83
N LYS A 105 9.70 -9.39 -11.73
CA LYS A 105 8.45 -10.16 -11.62
C LYS A 105 7.25 -9.28 -11.93
N MET A 106 6.39 -9.72 -12.83
CA MET A 106 5.12 -9.05 -13.12
C MET A 106 4.19 -9.08 -11.90
N VAL A 107 3.78 -7.89 -11.44
CA VAL A 107 2.85 -7.71 -10.31
C VAL A 107 1.52 -7.08 -10.73
N TYR A 108 1.47 -6.47 -11.91
CA TYR A 108 0.27 -5.89 -12.52
C TYR A 108 0.33 -6.07 -14.03
N SER A 109 -0.83 -6.26 -14.65
CA SER A 109 -0.97 -6.31 -16.11
C SER A 109 -2.35 -5.79 -16.48
N GLU A 110 -2.41 -4.91 -17.47
CA GLU A 110 -3.66 -4.37 -18.02
C GLU A 110 -3.54 -4.23 -19.52
N GLN A 111 -4.56 -4.71 -20.24
CA GLN A 111 -4.67 -4.56 -21.68
C GLN A 111 -5.57 -3.38 -22.00
N ASP A 112 -5.24 -2.60 -23.02
CA ASP A 112 -6.09 -1.51 -23.48
C ASP A 112 -5.89 -1.17 -24.96
N LEU A 113 -6.83 -0.38 -25.48
CA LEU A 113 -6.74 0.27 -26.76
C LEU A 113 -6.27 1.73 -26.60
N PHE A 114 -5.09 2.03 -27.11
CA PHE A 114 -4.46 3.34 -27.05
C PHE A 114 -4.74 4.14 -28.31
N GLU A 115 -5.59 5.15 -28.22
CA GLU A 115 -5.80 6.11 -29.32
C GLU A 115 -4.53 6.93 -29.61
N PRO A 116 -4.36 7.46 -30.83
CA PRO A 116 -3.25 8.36 -31.15
C PRO A 116 -3.14 9.51 -30.14
N GLY A 117 -1.92 9.76 -29.64
CA GLY A 117 -1.67 10.72 -28.57
C GLY A 117 -1.25 10.05 -27.25
N VAL A 118 -1.51 10.71 -26.12
CA VAL A 118 -1.07 10.26 -24.80
C VAL A 118 -2.24 9.70 -24.00
N THR A 119 -2.08 8.47 -23.52
CA THR A 119 -3.02 7.81 -22.60
C THR A 119 -2.35 7.59 -21.25
N SER A 120 -3.05 7.89 -20.14
CA SER A 120 -2.56 7.67 -18.79
C SER A 120 -3.25 6.49 -18.12
N LYS A 121 -2.49 5.66 -17.40
CA LYS A 121 -2.95 4.46 -16.72
C LYS A 121 -2.39 4.36 -15.30
N ASP A 122 -3.26 4.06 -14.35
CA ASP A 122 -2.87 3.84 -12.96
C ASP A 122 -2.56 2.37 -12.71
N LEU A 123 -1.27 2.07 -12.53
CA LEU A 123 -0.80 0.75 -12.17
C LEU A 123 -0.98 0.51 -10.68
N LYS A 124 -0.95 -0.76 -10.24
CA LYS A 124 -1.19 -1.09 -8.83
C LYS A 124 -0.29 -2.21 -8.37
N TRP A 125 0.38 -2.01 -7.23
CA TRP A 125 1.11 -3.06 -6.54
C TRP A 125 0.84 -3.04 -5.04
N ILE A 126 0.43 -4.17 -4.48
CA ILE A 126 0.28 -4.35 -3.03
C ILE A 126 1.67 -4.68 -2.46
N ILE A 127 2.25 -3.74 -1.72
CA ILE A 127 3.58 -3.89 -1.14
C ILE A 127 3.53 -4.95 -0.05
N PRO A 128 4.34 -6.02 -0.13
CA PRO A 128 4.36 -7.07 0.87
C PRO A 128 4.80 -6.52 2.23
N LYS A 129 4.32 -7.16 3.31
CA LYS A 129 4.80 -6.86 4.67
C LYS A 129 6.07 -7.68 4.92
N SER A 130 7.10 -7.01 5.44
CA SER A 130 8.33 -7.63 5.92
C SER A 130 8.62 -7.12 7.33
N GLN A 131 9.51 -7.81 8.05
CA GLN A 131 9.98 -7.33 9.36
C GLN A 131 11.04 -6.23 9.21
N SER A 132 11.74 -6.20 8.08
CA SER A 132 12.79 -5.22 7.77
C SER A 132 12.41 -4.32 6.60
N GLN A 133 13.14 -3.23 6.45
CA GLN A 133 13.11 -2.43 5.23
C GLN A 133 13.51 -3.29 4.02
N SER A 134 12.91 -3.02 2.87
CA SER A 134 13.18 -3.76 1.65
C SER A 134 13.27 -2.81 0.46
N ARG A 135 14.17 -3.12 -0.46
CA ARG A 135 14.44 -2.37 -1.68
C ARG A 135 14.00 -3.20 -2.87
N TYR A 136 13.41 -2.54 -3.85
CA TYR A 136 12.90 -3.15 -5.07
C TYR A 136 13.32 -2.33 -6.28
N ASP A 137 13.47 -2.99 -7.42
CA ASP A 137 13.57 -2.34 -8.72
C ASP A 137 12.20 -2.34 -9.39
N LEU A 138 11.69 -1.16 -9.71
CA LEU A 138 10.44 -1.00 -10.45
C LEU A 138 10.71 -0.68 -11.91
N GLU A 139 9.93 -1.30 -12.78
CA GLU A 139 9.97 -1.13 -14.22
C GLU A 139 8.55 -1.27 -14.77
N THR A 140 8.21 -0.50 -15.81
CA THR A 140 6.98 -0.70 -16.56
C THR A 140 7.31 -1.09 -17.99
N THR A 141 6.62 -2.10 -18.50
CA THR A 141 6.73 -2.50 -19.91
C THR A 141 5.44 -2.25 -20.65
N LEU A 142 5.56 -1.90 -21.94
CA LEU A 142 4.48 -1.81 -22.90
C LEU A 142 4.73 -2.82 -24.01
N GLU A 143 3.82 -3.76 -24.16
CA GLU A 143 3.82 -4.77 -25.23
C GLU A 143 2.74 -4.41 -26.25
N MET A 144 3.14 -4.14 -27.50
CA MET A 144 2.26 -3.81 -28.61
C MET A 144 2.56 -4.74 -29.79
N TYR A 145 1.75 -5.78 -29.92
CA TYR A 145 1.94 -6.84 -30.93
C TYR A 145 3.34 -7.49 -30.84
N ASP A 146 4.25 -7.15 -31.76
CA ASP A 146 5.63 -7.63 -31.85
C ASP A 146 6.67 -6.64 -31.27
N LEU A 147 6.22 -5.53 -30.69
CA LEU A 147 7.07 -4.50 -30.10
C LEU A 147 6.98 -4.54 -28.57
N THR A 148 8.12 -4.36 -27.91
CA THR A 148 8.21 -4.22 -26.46
C THR A 148 9.04 -3.00 -26.11
N TYR A 149 8.50 -2.15 -25.24
CA TYR A 149 9.17 -0.98 -24.70
C TYR A 149 9.24 -1.12 -23.19
N SER A 150 10.39 -0.79 -22.60
CA SER A 150 10.60 -0.87 -21.16
C SER A 150 11.16 0.44 -20.65
N THR A 151 10.59 0.97 -19.57
CA THR A 151 11.16 2.12 -18.88
C THR A 151 12.48 1.78 -18.21
N SER A 152 13.39 2.74 -18.06
CA SER A 152 14.53 2.55 -17.14
C SER A 152 14.05 2.19 -15.73
N LYS A 153 14.83 1.37 -15.03
CA LYS A 153 14.51 0.91 -13.67
C LYS A 153 14.65 2.03 -12.65
N ILE A 154 13.75 2.06 -11.67
CA ILE A 154 13.89 2.92 -10.49
C ILE A 154 14.03 2.08 -9.23
N THR A 155 14.89 2.52 -8.32
CA THR A 155 14.95 1.97 -6.98
C THR A 155 13.78 2.49 -6.15
N PHE A 156 13.06 1.57 -5.50
CA PHE A 156 11.94 1.83 -4.61
C PHE A 156 12.19 1.24 -3.22
N ASN A 157 12.10 2.09 -2.20
CA ASN A 157 12.36 1.73 -0.81
C ASN A 157 11.06 1.52 -0.02
N THR A 158 11.03 0.51 0.83
CA THR A 158 9.90 0.24 1.71
C THR A 158 10.30 0.20 3.17
N PHE A 159 9.37 0.57 4.04
CA PHE A 159 9.58 0.60 5.48
C PHE A 159 8.35 0.11 6.24
N SER A 160 8.55 -0.38 7.46
CA SER A 160 7.43 -0.74 8.32
C SER A 160 6.63 0.51 8.72
N ARG A 161 5.32 0.49 8.49
CA ARG A 161 4.43 1.58 8.89
C ARG A 161 4.35 1.75 10.40
N THR A 162 4.56 0.67 11.15
CA THR A 162 4.42 0.65 12.60
C THR A 162 5.51 -0.22 13.19
N GLU A 163 6.35 0.41 13.99
CA GLU A 163 7.30 -0.27 14.85
C GLU A 163 6.59 -0.66 16.15
N ILE A 164 6.85 -1.88 16.62
CA ILE A 164 6.27 -2.44 17.83
C ILE A 164 7.42 -2.72 18.78
N ILE A 165 7.40 -2.09 19.95
CA ILE A 165 8.50 -2.10 20.93
C ILE A 165 7.92 -2.61 22.25
N PRO A 166 8.55 -3.58 22.93
CA PRO A 166 8.16 -3.97 24.29
C PRO A 166 8.23 -2.79 25.25
N ILE A 167 7.29 -2.69 26.20
CA ILE A 167 7.33 -1.65 27.26
C ILE A 167 8.59 -1.77 28.15
N SER A 168 9.17 -2.96 28.27
CA SER A 168 10.41 -3.19 29.00
C SER A 168 11.65 -2.55 28.35
N GLU A 169 11.54 -2.04 27.13
CA GLU A 169 12.64 -1.45 26.38
C GLU A 169 12.50 0.07 26.28
N GLN A 170 13.62 0.78 26.36
CA GLN A 170 13.61 2.23 26.14
C GLN A 170 13.25 2.55 24.68
N VAL A 171 12.29 3.45 24.48
CA VAL A 171 11.79 3.78 23.14
C VAL A 171 12.63 4.89 22.51
N HIS A 172 13.56 4.49 21.66
CA HIS A 172 14.38 5.44 20.88
C HIS A 172 13.72 5.77 19.52
N ILE A 173 12.97 6.87 19.47
CA ILE A 173 12.24 7.25 18.26
C ILE A 173 13.10 8.13 17.34
N ARG A 174 13.33 7.63 16.13
CA ARG A 174 14.06 8.32 15.05
C ARG A 174 13.37 8.16 13.71
N SER A 175 13.76 8.97 12.72
CA SER A 175 13.34 8.79 11.33
C SER A 175 13.85 7.47 10.76
N ILE A 176 13.11 6.93 9.80
CA ILE A 176 13.58 5.83 8.97
C ILE A 176 14.32 6.42 7.77
N THR A 177 15.56 6.03 7.58
CA THR A 177 16.42 6.48 6.47
C THR A 177 16.79 5.33 5.55
N ASP A 178 17.18 5.65 4.31
CA ASP A 178 17.86 4.72 3.42
C ASP A 178 19.36 4.60 3.77
N GLU A 179 20.09 3.80 2.96
CA GLU A 179 21.53 3.58 3.08
C GLU A 179 22.39 4.83 2.84
N PHE A 180 21.84 5.85 2.19
CA PHE A 180 22.50 7.12 1.91
C PHE A 180 22.14 8.21 2.95
N GLY A 181 21.31 7.89 3.93
CA GLY A 181 20.86 8.81 4.96
C GLY A 181 19.66 9.68 4.56
N ASN A 182 19.03 9.45 3.41
CA ASN A 182 17.81 10.16 3.03
C ASN A 182 16.64 9.68 3.87
N VAL A 183 15.80 10.61 4.34
CA VAL A 183 14.65 10.28 5.17
C VAL A 183 13.53 9.70 4.30
N LEU A 184 13.13 8.46 4.61
CA LEU A 184 12.02 7.75 3.97
C LEU A 184 10.71 7.94 4.74
N ALA A 185 10.79 8.02 6.08
CA ALA A 185 9.60 8.17 6.91
C ALA A 185 9.91 8.85 8.23
N ARG A 186 8.92 9.60 8.74
CA ARG A 186 9.00 10.32 10.00
C ARG A 186 7.99 9.79 11.02
N PRO A 187 8.37 9.69 12.31
CA PRO A 187 7.48 9.25 13.38
C PRO A 187 6.38 10.28 13.61
N ALA A 188 5.13 9.85 13.64
CA ALA A 188 3.97 10.75 13.68
C ALA A 188 2.99 10.47 14.83
N LEU A 189 3.03 9.27 15.40
CA LEU A 189 2.12 8.86 16.47
C LEU A 189 2.81 7.80 17.34
N LEU A 190 2.82 8.06 18.64
CA LEU A 190 3.19 7.11 19.69
C LEU A 190 1.92 6.67 20.41
N TYR A 191 1.67 5.38 20.56
CA TYR A 191 0.46 4.89 21.23
C TYR A 191 0.66 3.52 21.87
N SER A 192 -0.14 3.24 22.89
CA SER A 192 -0.20 1.93 23.54
C SER A 192 -1.59 1.68 24.12
N SER A 193 -1.84 0.42 24.49
CA SER A 193 -3.02 -0.03 25.19
C SER A 193 -2.62 -1.05 26.24
N ASN A 194 -3.07 -0.85 27.47
CA ASN A 194 -2.81 -1.73 28.59
C ASN A 194 -3.84 -2.87 28.62
N ASN A 195 -3.37 -4.10 28.43
CA ASN A 195 -4.16 -5.32 28.52
C ASN A 195 -3.83 -6.16 29.78
N MET A 196 -3.03 -5.62 30.71
CA MET A 196 -2.53 -6.33 31.90
C MET A 196 -3.43 -6.26 33.13
N GLY A 197 -4.58 -5.59 33.02
CA GLY A 197 -5.56 -5.44 34.10
C GLY A 197 -5.49 -4.10 34.80
N GLU A 198 -6.44 -3.91 35.72
CA GLU A 198 -6.78 -2.60 36.30
C GLU A 198 -5.78 -2.07 37.35
N ASN A 199 -4.76 -2.83 37.71
CA ASN A 199 -3.76 -2.40 38.71
C ASN A 199 -2.54 -1.70 38.09
N PHE A 200 -2.39 -1.78 36.78
CA PHE A 200 -1.28 -1.15 36.07
C PHE A 200 -1.73 0.17 35.45
N ARG A 201 -0.92 1.21 35.58
CA ARG A 201 -1.14 2.54 34.99
C ARG A 201 -0.01 2.97 34.09
N PHE A 202 -0.33 3.61 32.97
CA PHE A 202 0.72 4.18 32.13
C PHE A 202 1.39 5.36 32.82
N GLN A 203 2.71 5.33 32.80
CA GLN A 203 3.54 6.50 33.00
C GLN A 203 4.31 6.79 31.72
N VAL A 204 4.13 7.99 31.15
CA VAL A 204 4.78 8.39 29.90
C VAL A 204 5.59 9.66 30.12
N THR A 205 6.90 9.55 29.92
CA THR A 205 7.87 10.64 30.11
C THR A 205 8.50 11.00 28.78
N ALA A 206 8.51 12.30 28.48
CA ALA A 206 9.15 12.87 27.31
C ALA A 206 10.68 12.79 27.38
N PRO A 207 11.40 12.99 26.25
CA PRO A 207 12.86 12.92 26.21
C PRO A 207 13.61 13.90 27.12
N ASP A 208 12.97 14.98 27.56
CA ASP A 208 13.55 15.97 28.49
C ASP A 208 13.27 15.66 29.96
N GLY A 209 12.60 14.54 30.25
CA GLY A 209 12.22 14.14 31.60
C GLY A 209 10.84 14.62 32.05
N THR A 210 10.10 15.36 31.22
CA THR A 210 8.75 15.83 31.57
C THR A 210 7.77 14.66 31.62
N CYS A 211 7.11 14.42 32.76
CA CYS A 211 6.03 13.44 32.82
C CYS A 211 4.77 13.98 32.13
N ILE A 212 4.35 13.34 31.04
CA ILE A 212 3.15 13.73 30.29
C ILE A 212 1.93 13.02 30.84
N ILE A 213 1.96 11.69 30.96
CA ILE A 213 0.81 10.87 31.40
C ILE A 213 1.21 10.11 32.65
N GLY A 214 0.36 10.10 33.66
CA GLY A 214 0.53 9.28 34.85
C GLY A 214 -0.41 9.68 35.99
N SER A 215 -0.58 8.79 36.95
CA SER A 215 -1.40 9.02 38.15
C SER A 215 -0.70 9.86 39.23
N GLU A 216 0.61 10.08 39.09
CA GLU A 216 1.40 10.85 40.06
C GLU A 216 1.17 12.36 39.96
N SER A 217 1.42 13.09 41.06
CA SER A 217 1.17 14.53 41.14
C SER A 217 2.00 15.37 40.16
N GLY A 218 3.09 14.82 39.60
CA GLY A 218 4.01 15.51 38.68
C GLY A 218 3.68 15.40 37.19
N CYS A 219 2.69 14.59 36.80
CA CYS A 219 2.34 14.40 35.39
C CYS A 219 1.33 15.43 34.91
N ILE A 220 1.40 15.81 33.62
CA ILE A 220 0.54 16.87 33.07
C ILE A 220 -0.90 16.38 32.85
N VAL A 221 -1.04 15.23 32.20
CA VAL A 221 -2.31 14.58 31.86
C VAL A 221 -2.55 13.40 32.81
N LYS A 222 -3.43 13.62 33.81
CA LYS A 222 -3.72 12.62 34.85
C LYS A 222 -5.04 11.89 34.64
N GLU A 223 -5.98 12.59 34.04
CA GLU A 223 -7.37 12.15 33.89
C GLU A 223 -7.74 11.90 32.43
N SER A 224 -8.90 11.29 32.22
CA SER A 224 -9.43 11.07 30.89
C SER A 224 -9.57 12.38 30.10
N THR A 225 -8.94 12.45 28.93
CA THR A 225 -9.06 13.62 28.05
C THR A 225 -10.38 13.64 27.28
N ARG A 226 -11.27 12.65 27.48
CA ARG A 226 -12.50 12.44 26.71
C ARG A 226 -13.47 13.63 26.76
N SER A 227 -13.55 14.30 27.90
CA SER A 227 -14.43 15.47 28.11
C SER A 227 -13.86 16.76 27.52
N LEU A 228 -12.57 16.79 27.17
CA LEU A 228 -11.91 17.94 26.56
C LEU A 228 -12.30 18.08 25.09
N ARG A 229 -12.07 19.28 24.52
CA ARG A 229 -12.36 19.57 23.12
C ARG A 229 -11.61 18.61 22.20
N GLY A 230 -12.35 17.84 21.40
CA GLY A 230 -11.78 16.85 20.49
C GLY A 230 -11.20 15.60 21.18
N GLY A 231 -11.46 15.45 22.49
CA GLY A 231 -10.93 14.37 23.32
C GLY A 231 -9.42 14.48 23.56
N LEU A 232 -8.84 15.69 23.48
CA LEU A 232 -7.40 15.93 23.43
C LEU A 232 -6.98 16.99 24.44
N GLU A 233 -5.78 16.81 24.98
CA GLU A 233 -5.05 17.82 25.73
C GLU A 233 -3.78 18.21 24.98
N SER A 234 -3.48 19.52 24.91
CA SER A 234 -2.27 20.02 24.26
C SER A 234 -1.22 20.29 25.31
N VAL A 235 -0.04 19.69 25.14
CA VAL A 235 1.10 19.79 26.05
C VAL A 235 2.28 20.38 25.29
N GLU A 236 2.90 21.42 25.81
CA GLU A 236 4.07 22.06 25.19
C GLU A 236 5.35 21.60 25.87
N ILE A 237 6.29 21.06 25.09
CA ILE A 237 7.54 20.49 25.58
C ILE A 237 8.65 20.97 24.64
N ASN A 238 9.62 21.70 25.17
CA ASN A 238 10.72 22.31 24.39
C ASN A 238 10.25 23.07 23.13
N GLY A 239 9.14 23.82 23.24
CA GLY A 239 8.57 24.60 22.14
C GLY A 239 7.84 23.77 21.06
N GLN A 240 7.68 22.46 21.27
CA GLN A 240 6.86 21.59 20.43
C GLN A 240 5.55 21.27 21.13
N THR A 241 4.42 21.47 20.43
CA THR A 241 3.11 21.06 20.93
C THR A 241 2.83 19.60 20.62
N PHE A 242 2.60 18.81 21.66
CA PHE A 242 2.08 17.46 21.62
C PHE A 242 0.58 17.46 21.91
N ARG A 243 -0.18 16.65 21.16
CA ARG A 243 -1.60 16.42 21.40
C ARG A 243 -1.78 15.02 21.97
N VAL A 244 -2.29 14.97 23.19
CA VAL A 244 -2.42 13.77 24.01
C VAL A 244 -3.88 13.37 24.06
N LYS A 245 -4.16 12.11 23.71
CA LYS A 245 -5.40 11.42 24.01
C LYS A 245 -5.10 10.40 25.08
N TYR A 246 -5.82 10.44 26.20
CA TYR A 246 -5.67 9.50 27.28
C TYR A 246 -7.03 9.05 27.77
N SER A 247 -7.23 7.74 27.93
CA SER A 247 -8.49 7.17 28.38
C SER A 247 -8.80 7.48 29.84
N GLY A 248 -7.77 7.80 30.64
CA GLY A 248 -7.84 7.91 32.09
C GLY A 248 -7.56 6.58 32.79
N PRO A 249 -7.17 6.63 34.07
CA PRO A 249 -6.82 5.47 34.89
C PRO A 249 -8.04 4.58 35.18
N ASP A 250 -9.25 5.15 35.23
CA ASP A 250 -10.48 4.40 35.51
C ASP A 250 -11.00 3.56 34.33
N ASN A 251 -10.29 3.56 33.20
CA ASN A 251 -10.68 2.76 32.05
C ASN A 251 -10.12 1.33 32.16
N PRO A 252 -10.95 0.27 32.11
CA PRO A 252 -10.48 -1.11 32.16
C PRO A 252 -9.49 -1.47 31.04
N LEU A 253 -9.53 -0.72 29.93
CA LEU A 253 -8.58 -0.81 28.83
C LEU A 253 -7.94 0.54 28.63
N GLU A 254 -6.99 0.85 29.51
CA GLU A 254 -6.25 2.09 29.49
C GLU A 254 -5.48 2.24 28.16
N ARG A 255 -5.58 3.42 27.55
CA ARG A 255 -5.02 3.72 26.23
C ARG A 255 -4.52 5.14 26.19
N PHE A 256 -3.41 5.34 25.48
CA PHE A 256 -2.96 6.67 25.14
C PHE A 256 -2.53 6.78 23.68
N SER A 257 -2.54 8.01 23.18
CA SER A 257 -1.99 8.35 21.88
C SER A 257 -1.41 9.76 21.93
N ILE A 258 -0.16 9.92 21.50
CA ILE A 258 0.56 11.19 21.45
C ILE A 258 0.91 11.49 20.00
N THR A 259 0.52 12.68 19.53
CA THR A 259 0.80 13.16 18.18
C THR A 259 1.39 14.55 18.22
N SER A 260 2.10 14.95 17.17
CA SER A 260 2.54 16.34 17.00
C SER A 260 2.50 16.74 15.52
N ALA A 261 2.58 18.05 15.25
CA ALA A 261 2.69 18.57 13.89
C ALA A 261 4.07 18.30 13.30
N THR A 262 5.11 18.36 14.13
CA THR A 262 6.48 17.95 13.80
C THR A 262 6.70 16.50 14.26
N PRO A 263 7.75 15.82 13.76
CA PRO A 263 8.03 14.45 14.14
C PRO A 263 8.28 14.28 15.63
N ILE A 264 7.92 13.11 16.17
CA ILE A 264 8.14 12.75 17.58
C ILE A 264 9.50 12.08 17.68
N PHE A 265 10.52 12.80 18.12
CA PHE A 265 11.89 12.28 18.26
C PHE A 265 12.28 12.05 19.72
N GLY A 266 13.37 11.30 19.91
CA GLY A 266 14.07 11.18 21.18
C GLY A 266 13.76 9.91 21.95
N ASN A 267 14.29 9.84 23.17
CA ASN A 267 14.13 8.72 24.08
C ASN A 267 12.87 8.91 24.92
N TRP A 268 11.79 8.26 24.52
CA TRP A 268 10.54 8.25 25.29
C TRP A 268 10.61 7.12 26.30
N ASN A 269 10.23 7.42 27.54
CA ASN A 269 10.04 6.38 28.55
C ASN A 269 8.55 6.12 28.71
N VAL A 270 8.15 4.87 28.57
CA VAL A 270 6.77 4.43 28.77
C VAL A 270 6.84 3.21 29.66
N GLU A 271 6.19 3.28 30.80
CA GLU A 271 6.19 2.22 31.80
C GLU A 271 4.75 1.91 32.21
N LEU A 272 4.51 0.69 32.68
CA LEU A 272 3.31 0.35 33.43
C LEU A 272 3.66 0.27 34.91
N VAL A 273 3.09 1.17 35.71
CA VAL A 273 3.32 1.24 37.15
C VAL A 273 2.22 0.45 37.86
N ASP A 274 2.61 -0.50 38.72
CA ASP A 274 1.69 -1.26 39.57
C ASP A 274 1.25 -0.42 40.78
N LEU A 275 -0.06 -0.29 40.98
CA LEU A 275 -0.67 0.39 42.13
C LEU A 275 -0.86 -0.52 43.35
N GLY A 276 -0.40 -1.77 43.30
CA GLY A 276 -0.45 -2.76 44.37
C GLY A 276 0.27 -2.36 45.67
N VAL A 277 -0.31 -2.79 46.79
CA VAL A 277 0.01 -2.43 48.18
C VAL A 277 1.47 -2.74 48.59
N PHE A 278 2.18 -1.71 49.07
CA PHE A 278 3.48 -1.70 49.77
C PHE A 278 4.66 -2.50 49.15
N GLY A 279 5.57 -1.76 48.51
CA GLY A 279 7.01 -1.94 48.76
C GLY A 279 7.79 -2.88 47.86
N GLN A 280 7.23 -3.35 46.74
CA GLN A 280 8.01 -4.03 45.72
C GLN A 280 7.68 -3.45 44.35
N THR A 281 8.59 -2.67 43.79
CA THR A 281 8.67 -2.44 42.34
C THR A 281 9.08 -3.75 41.69
N ALA A 282 8.15 -4.72 41.65
CA ALA A 282 8.32 -5.90 40.84
C ALA A 282 8.16 -5.44 39.39
N SER A 283 9.29 -5.30 38.69
CA SER A 283 9.33 -5.32 37.23
C SER A 283 8.85 -6.70 36.77
N ALA A 284 7.54 -6.93 36.82
CA ALA A 284 6.92 -8.03 36.12
C ALA A 284 7.39 -7.95 34.67
N GLN A 285 7.74 -9.08 34.07
CA GLN A 285 8.03 -9.17 32.64
C GLN A 285 6.78 -8.68 31.88
N GLN A 286 6.76 -7.40 31.52
CA GLN A 286 5.57 -6.71 31.04
C GLN A 286 5.39 -7.00 29.54
N GLU A 287 4.52 -7.98 29.22
CA GLU A 287 3.82 -8.15 27.93
C GLU A 287 2.98 -6.93 27.47
N GLY A 288 3.58 -5.75 27.39
CA GLY A 288 2.96 -4.54 26.87
C GLY A 288 3.70 -4.07 25.63
N TRP A 289 2.98 -3.49 24.67
CA TRP A 289 3.54 -3.09 23.39
C TRP A 289 3.31 -1.62 23.10
N ILE A 290 4.40 -0.90 22.92
CA ILE A 290 4.41 0.47 22.43
C ILE A 290 4.44 0.42 20.91
N LYS A 291 3.64 1.27 20.29
CA LYS A 291 3.54 1.33 18.83
C LYS A 291 3.91 2.72 18.36
N VAL A 292 4.91 2.79 17.49
CA VAL A 292 5.33 4.02 16.81
C VAL A 292 4.88 3.93 15.37
N LYS A 293 3.99 4.83 14.95
CA LYS A 293 3.49 4.88 13.58
C LYS A 293 4.22 5.96 12.79
N TYR A 294 4.71 5.53 11.64
CA TYR A 294 5.46 6.35 10.69
C TYR A 294 4.57 6.87 9.57
N ARG A 295 4.89 8.07 9.09
CA ARG A 295 4.36 8.65 7.85
C ARG A 295 5.48 8.73 6.83
N THR A 296 5.19 8.36 5.60
CA THR A 296 6.13 8.52 4.47
C THR A 296 6.57 9.97 4.38
N GLU A 297 7.87 10.18 4.16
CA GLU A 297 8.39 11.50 3.83
C GLU A 297 7.85 11.92 2.47
N HIS A 298 7.48 13.19 2.34
CA HIS A 298 7.01 13.70 1.07
C HIS A 298 8.20 13.90 0.12
N THR A 299 8.52 12.88 -0.67
CA THR A 299 9.49 12.97 -1.77
C THR A 299 8.78 13.21 -3.10
N PRO A 300 9.30 14.07 -3.99
CA PRO A 300 8.82 14.17 -5.36
C PRO A 300 8.82 12.79 -6.03
N SER A 301 7.86 12.57 -6.91
CA SER A 301 7.86 11.37 -7.74
C SER A 301 8.96 11.46 -8.79
N ILE A 302 9.43 10.29 -9.24
CA ILE A 302 10.41 10.18 -10.33
C ILE A 302 9.70 9.77 -11.60
N ILE A 303 10.08 10.40 -12.70
CA ILE A 303 9.61 10.10 -14.04
C ILE A 303 10.74 9.42 -14.81
N VAL A 304 10.48 8.25 -15.38
CA VAL A 304 11.41 7.50 -16.23
C VAL A 304 10.74 7.13 -17.55
N SER A 305 11.47 7.24 -18.65
CA SER A 305 11.00 6.92 -20.00
C SER A 305 11.53 5.57 -20.47
N SER A 306 10.93 5.05 -21.54
CA SER A 306 11.48 3.92 -22.27
C SER A 306 12.88 4.21 -22.81
N GLU A 307 13.76 3.22 -22.71
CA GLU A 307 15.06 3.20 -23.41
C GLU A 307 14.88 2.97 -24.92
#